data_AF-A0A267HSF8-F1
#
_entry.id   AF-A0A267HSF8-F1
#
_cell.length_a   1.000
_cell.length_b   1.000
_cell.length_c   1.000
_cell.angle_alpha   90.00
_cell.angle_beta   90.00
_cell.angle_gamma   90.00
#
_symmetry.space_group_name_H-M   'P 1'
#
loop_
_entity.id
_entity.type
_entity.pdbx_description
1 polymer ?
#
loop_
_entity_poly.entity_id
_entity_poly.type
_entity_poly.pdbx_seq_one_letter_code
_entity_poly.pdbx_strand_id
1 'polypeptide(L)'
;MMENAYGLMMPAYTKKMEPEENPGYFSLYSRMPSATLYISFLPKNVPGEIQGADSTQERIVAIGTQNTATSVPAQYVYYKVQ
;
A
#
# COMPACT_ATOMS: atom_id res chain seq x y z
N MET A 1 20.98 2.22 10.80
CA MET A 1 20.16 1.73 11.92
C MET A 1 19.53 2.94 12.58
N MET A 2 18.34 2.82 13.16
CA MET A 2 17.66 3.86 13.93
C MET A 2 17.14 3.27 15.23
N GLU A 3 17.14 4.07 16.29
CA GLU A 3 16.68 3.68 17.61
C GLU A 3 15.16 3.91 17.72
N ASN A 4 14.41 2.90 18.18
CA ASN A 4 12.96 3.02 18.38
C ASN A 4 12.62 3.56 19.79
N ALA A 5 11.33 3.75 20.09
CA ALA A 5 10.86 4.24 21.38
C ALA A 5 11.23 3.36 22.60
N TYR A 6 11.77 2.17 22.37
CA TYR A 6 12.22 1.22 23.39
C TYR A 6 13.74 1.06 23.45
N GLY A 7 14.50 1.93 22.78
CA GLY A 7 15.97 1.88 22.77
C GLY A 7 16.55 0.75 21.92
N LEU A 8 15.75 0.11 21.06
CA LEU A 8 16.21 -0.97 20.18
C LEU A 8 16.69 -0.42 18.84
N MET A 9 17.88 -0.85 18.42
CA MET A 9 18.46 -0.53 17.12
C MET A 9 17.78 -1.35 16.01
N MET A 10 16.96 -0.69 15.20
CA MET A 10 16.29 -1.29 14.05
C MET A 10 16.93 -0.83 12.73
N PRO A 11 16.80 -1.59 11.64
CA PRO A 11 17.13 -1.10 10.30
C PRO A 11 16.40 0.21 10.01
N ALA A 12 17.04 1.11 9.27
CA ALA A 12 16.43 2.38 8.86
C ALA A 12 15.30 2.21 7.83
N TYR A 13 15.00 0.99 7.41
CA TYR A 13 13.88 0.61 6.56
C TYR A 13 13.78 -0.91 6.55
N THR A 14 12.57 -1.44 6.40
CA THR A 14 12.38 -2.86 6.07
C THR A 14 12.89 -3.12 4.65
N LYS A 15 13.93 -3.95 4.53
CA LYS A 15 14.57 -4.27 3.24
C LYS A 15 13.68 -5.06 2.28
N LYS A 16 12.67 -5.73 2.81
CA LYS A 16 11.68 -6.52 2.05
C LYS A 16 10.30 -6.00 2.38
N MET A 17 9.42 -6.00 1.38
CA MET A 17 8.01 -5.73 1.64
C MET A 17 7.38 -6.93 2.33
N GLU A 18 6.51 -6.64 3.29
CA GLU A 18 5.75 -7.62 4.05
C GLU A 18 4.32 -7.69 3.50
N PRO A 19 3.73 -8.89 3.37
CA PRO A 19 2.34 -9.03 2.99
C PRO A 19 1.39 -8.63 4.11
N GLU A 20 0.26 -8.04 3.75
CA GLU A 20 -0.88 -7.75 4.63
C GLU A 20 -2.18 -8.12 3.91
N GLU A 21 -2.96 -9.00 4.51
CA GLU A 21 -4.29 -9.36 4.02
C GLU A 21 -5.35 -8.52 4.72
N ASN A 22 -6.13 -7.77 3.94
CA ASN A 22 -7.26 -6.98 4.43
C ASN A 22 -8.55 -7.48 3.77
N PRO A 23 -9.73 -7.28 4.39
CA PRO A 23 -11.00 -7.62 3.75
C PRO A 23 -11.15 -6.91 2.39
N GLY A 24 -11.08 -7.69 1.31
CA GLY A 24 -11.27 -7.20 -0.07
C GLY A 24 -10.01 -6.78 -0.82
N TYR A 25 -8.83 -6.73 -0.19
CA TYR A 25 -7.58 -6.39 -0.90
C TYR A 25 -6.33 -6.98 -0.24
N PHE A 26 -5.29 -7.16 -1.04
CA PHE A 26 -3.98 -7.60 -0.59
C PHE A 26 -3.00 -6.42 -0.67
N SER A 27 -2.12 -6.27 0.31
CA SER A 27 -1.10 -5.22 0.32
C SER A 27 0.30 -5.79 0.52
N LEU A 28 1.27 -5.18 -0.14
CA LEU A 28 2.68 -5.27 0.21
C LEU A 28 3.10 -3.95 0.83
N TYR A 29 3.73 -3.99 2.00
CA TYR A 29 4.14 -2.77 2.67
C TYR A 29 5.59 -2.80 3.17
N SER A 30 6.20 -1.64 3.29
CA SER A 30 7.53 -1.46 3.90
C SER A 30 7.50 -0.25 4.82
N ARG A 31 8.00 -0.42 6.04
CA ARG A 31 8.12 0.64 7.05
C ARG A 31 9.47 1.34 6.91
N MET A 32 9.41 2.66 6.87
CA MET A 32 10.54 3.57 6.96
C MET A 32 10.32 4.53 8.14
N PRO A 33 11.38 5.18 8.66
CA PRO A 33 11.27 6.23 9.64
C PRO A 33 10.29 7.31 9.15
N SER A 34 9.23 7.53 9.92
CA SER A 34 8.17 8.50 9.63
C SER A 34 7.34 8.24 8.36
N ALA A 35 7.43 7.04 7.76
CA ALA A 35 6.69 6.71 6.55
C ALA A 35 6.38 5.22 6.41
N THR A 36 5.25 4.88 5.81
CA THR A 36 4.98 3.51 5.35
C THR A 36 4.70 3.53 3.86
N LEU A 37 5.46 2.74 3.11
CA LEU A 37 5.19 2.45 1.72
C LEU A 37 4.17 1.33 1.64
N TYR A 38 3.06 1.55 0.95
CA TYR A 38 2.07 0.53 0.62
C TYR A 38 1.99 0.35 -0.89
N ILE A 39 1.79 -0.88 -1.34
CA ILE A 39 1.34 -1.26 -2.68
C ILE A 39 0.15 -2.19 -2.48
N SER A 40 -1.05 -1.73 -2.83
CA SER A 40 -2.29 -2.50 -2.66
C SER A 40 -2.78 -3.06 -3.99
N PHE A 41 -3.24 -4.30 -3.95
CA PHE A 41 -3.77 -5.07 -5.07
C PHE A 41 -5.26 -5.26 -4.83
N LEU A 42 -6.07 -4.64 -5.69
CA LEU A 42 -7.53 -4.71 -5.65
C LEU A 42 -8.04 -5.66 -6.73
N PRO A 43 -8.73 -6.74 -6.37
CA PRO A 43 -9.41 -7.62 -7.31
C PRO A 43 -10.52 -6.90 -8.08
N LYS A 44 -10.92 -7.51 -9.20
CA LYS A 44 -12.10 -7.10 -9.97
C LYS A 44 -13.34 -7.11 -9.09
N ASN A 45 -14.26 -6.20 -9.33
CA ASN A 45 -15.55 -6.05 -8.66
C ASN A 45 -15.47 -5.73 -7.16
N VAL A 46 -14.29 -5.44 -6.61
CA VAL A 46 -14.17 -4.90 -5.25
C VAL A 46 -14.39 -3.38 -5.30
N PRO A 47 -15.46 -2.85 -4.70
CA PRO A 47 -15.59 -1.41 -4.51
C PRO A 47 -14.50 -0.94 -3.54
N GLY A 48 -13.67 -0.01 -3.96
CA GLY A 48 -12.61 0.60 -3.15
C GLY A 48 -12.82 2.09 -3.00
N GLU A 49 -12.05 2.74 -2.13
CA GLU A 49 -12.09 4.20 -1.86
C GLU A 49 -11.62 5.08 -3.03
N ILE A 50 -11.50 4.54 -4.23
CA ILE A 50 -10.88 5.16 -5.39
C ILE A 50 -11.97 5.68 -6.31
N GLN A 51 -12.28 6.96 -6.19
CA GLN A 51 -13.24 7.62 -7.07
C GLN A 51 -12.73 7.63 -8.52
N GLY A 52 -13.55 7.12 -9.44
CA GLY A 52 -13.28 7.16 -10.88
C GLY A 52 -12.43 6.03 -11.45
N ALA A 53 -12.03 5.03 -10.64
CA ALA A 53 -11.34 3.86 -11.14
C ALA A 53 -12.30 2.80 -11.71
N ASP A 54 -11.91 2.16 -12.81
CA ASP A 54 -12.66 1.06 -13.42
C ASP A 54 -12.63 -0.18 -12.51
N SER A 55 -13.76 -0.51 -11.89
CA SER A 55 -13.89 -1.65 -10.98
C SER A 55 -13.94 -3.00 -11.69
N THR A 56 -14.06 -3.04 -13.02
CA THR A 56 -14.11 -4.29 -13.80
C THR A 56 -12.73 -4.92 -14.03
N GLN A 57 -11.66 -4.24 -13.63
CA GLN A 57 -10.27 -4.65 -13.83
C GLN A 57 -9.52 -4.87 -12.51
N GLU A 58 -8.45 -5.69 -12.56
CA GLU A 58 -7.50 -5.79 -11.46
C GLU A 58 -6.69 -4.49 -11.40
N ARG A 59 -6.52 -3.93 -10.20
CA ARG A 59 -5.91 -2.62 -9.98
C ARG A 59 -4.78 -2.70 -8.97
N ILE A 60 -3.69 -1.98 -9.23
CA ILE A 60 -2.64 -1.69 -8.25
C ILE A 60 -2.80 -0.24 -7.81
N VAL A 61 -2.85 -0.04 -6.50
CA VAL A 61 -3.27 1.21 -5.86
C VAL A 61 -2.30 1.57 -4.76
N ALA A 62 -2.04 2.88 -4.67
CA ALA A 62 -1.19 3.55 -3.69
C ALA A 62 0.31 3.23 -3.81
N ILE A 63 1.09 4.31 -3.88
CA ILE A 63 2.48 4.40 -3.44
C ILE A 63 2.45 5.61 -2.50
N GLY A 64 2.03 5.39 -1.26
CA GLY A 64 1.97 6.43 -0.24
C GLY A 64 3.16 6.33 0.71
N THR A 65 3.50 7.40 1.41
CA THR A 65 4.38 7.36 2.60
C THR A 65 3.59 7.41 3.89
N GLN A 66 2.27 7.20 3.83
CA GLN A 66 1.35 7.42 4.95
C GLN A 66 1.10 6.11 5.72
N ASN A 67 0.92 6.27 7.02
CA ASN A 67 0.64 5.24 8.01
C ASN A 67 -0.81 4.69 7.95
N THR A 68 -1.63 5.19 7.02
CA THR A 68 -2.95 4.69 6.66
C THR A 68 -3.13 4.77 5.14
N ALA A 69 -3.88 3.83 4.56
CA ALA A 69 -4.26 3.87 3.15
C ALA A 69 -5.20 5.08 2.93
N THR A 70 -4.67 6.17 2.37
CA THR A 70 -5.48 7.33 1.96
C THR A 70 -6.00 7.14 0.55
N SER A 71 -7.19 7.70 0.24
CA SER A 71 -7.77 7.63 -1.11
C SER A 71 -6.77 8.09 -2.17
N VAL A 72 -6.56 7.25 -3.18
CA VAL A 72 -5.65 7.53 -4.29
C VAL A 72 -6.45 8.07 -5.46
N PRO A 73 -6.09 9.22 -6.06
CA PRO A 73 -6.76 9.70 -7.27
C PRO A 73 -6.65 8.68 -8.42
N ALA A 74 -7.71 8.53 -9.22
CA ALA A 74 -7.78 7.54 -10.31
C ALA A 74 -6.59 7.59 -11.29
N GLN A 75 -6.01 8.78 -11.51
CA GLN A 75 -4.84 8.97 -12.37
C GLN A 75 -3.56 8.25 -11.88
N TYR A 76 -3.53 7.80 -10.63
CA TYR A 76 -2.42 7.05 -10.03
C TYR A 76 -2.72 5.55 -9.89
N VAL A 77 -3.80 5.06 -10.53
CA VAL A 77 -4.17 3.64 -10.54
C VAL A 77 -3.54 2.98 -11.75
N TYR A 78 -2.80 1.89 -11.52
CA TYR A 78 -2.30 1.05 -12.58
C TYR A 78 -3.26 -0.11 -12.80
N TYR A 79 -3.66 -0.31 -14.05
CA TYR A 79 -4.50 -1.41 -14.46
C TYR A 79 -3.62 -2.53 -15.00
N LYS A 80 -3.93 -3.77 -14.61
CA LYS A 80 -3.33 -4.92 -15.27
C LYS A 80 -4.07 -5.15 -16.58
N VAL A 81 -3.40 -4.83 -17.68
CA VAL A 81 -3.88 -5.13 -19.03
C VAL A 81 -3.62 -6.62 -19.30
N GLN A 82 -4.62 -7.34 -19.82
CA GLN A 82 -4.47 -8.73 -20.29
C GLN A 82 -3.69 -8.79 -21.59
#